data_AF-A0A671MQI9-F1
#
_entry.id   AF-A0A671MQI9-F1
#
_cell.length_a   1.000
_cell.length_b   1.000
_cell.length_c   1.000
_cell.angle_alpha   90.00
_cell.angle_beta   90.00
_cell.angle_gamma   90.00
#
_symmetry.space_group_name_H-M   'P 1'
#
loop_
_entity.id
_entity.type
_entity.pdbx_description
1 polymer ?
#
loop_
_entity_poly.entity_id
_entity_poly.type
_entity_poly.pdbx_seq_one_letter_code
_entity_poly.pdbx_strand_id
1 'polypeptide(L)'
;MAEIIVKNKLNLIKWLSSDHVILLQHVQVNQLIPTAQYRELMDMTGKDRVVIKLLDIILGKGENVCRDFLDLLKNDDVNEFYPELREWIKTVDTKGKRIVHTYREAQVTFIHTISTCQK
;
A
#
# COMPACT_ATOMS: atom_id res chain seq x y z
N MET A 1 11.73 9.18 8.82
CA MET A 1 10.61 8.93 7.87
C MET A 1 9.28 8.71 8.57
N ALA A 2 9.28 8.05 9.74
CA ALA A 2 8.07 7.80 10.53
C ALA A 2 7.30 9.08 10.92
N GLU A 3 7.98 10.20 11.15
CA GLU A 3 7.34 11.49 11.50
C GLU A 3 6.35 12.00 10.45
N ILE A 4 6.59 11.70 9.17
CA ILE A 4 5.72 12.12 8.06
C ILE A 4 4.38 11.40 8.14
N ILE A 5 4.43 10.09 8.43
CA ILE A 5 3.26 9.24 8.63
C ILE A 5 2.49 9.70 9.88
N VAL A 6 3.18 9.99 10.98
CA VAL A 6 2.54 10.47 12.22
C VAL A 6 1.85 11.82 12.03
N LYS A 7 2.53 12.80 11.42
CA LYS A 7 1.97 14.14 11.16
C LYS A 7 0.73 14.11 10.27
N ASN A 8 0.70 13.20 9.30
CA ASN A 8 -0.42 13.07 8.35
C ASN A 8 -1.34 11.88 8.65
N LYS A 9 -1.25 11.29 9.85
CA LYS A 9 -1.93 10.04 10.21
C LYS A 9 -3.44 10.11 9.96
N LEU A 10 -4.09 11.21 10.36
CA LEU A 10 -5.54 11.39 10.16
C LEU A 10 -5.92 11.46 8.68
N ASN A 11 -5.13 12.16 7.87
CA ASN A 11 -5.36 12.27 6.42
C ASN A 11 -5.14 10.91 5.74
N LEU A 12 -4.06 10.20 6.10
CA LEU A 12 -3.78 8.86 5.61
C LEU A 12 -4.91 7.90 5.93
N ILE A 13 -5.43 7.92 7.16
CA ILE A 13 -6.59 7.11 7.53
C ILE A 13 -7.77 7.45 6.61
N LYS A 14 -8.13 8.73 6.50
CA LYS A 14 -9.25 9.16 5.67
C LYS A 14 -9.12 8.71 4.20
N TRP A 15 -7.95 8.88 3.59
CA TRP A 15 -7.73 8.55 2.18
C TRP A 15 -7.72 7.03 1.96
N LEU A 16 -6.92 6.32 2.76
CA LEU A 16 -6.70 4.88 2.60
C LEU A 16 -7.91 4.04 3.02
N SER A 17 -8.75 4.55 3.93
CA SER A 17 -9.98 3.87 4.36
C SER A 17 -11.07 3.87 3.32
N SER A 18 -11.00 4.74 2.29
CA SER A 18 -11.91 4.71 1.14
C SER A 18 -11.91 3.32 0.47
N ASP A 19 -10.73 2.74 0.25
CA ASP A 19 -10.57 1.38 -0.29
C ASP A 19 -9.42 0.61 0.39
N HIS A 20 -9.63 0.26 1.66
CA HIS A 20 -8.66 -0.50 2.44
C HIS A 20 -8.32 -1.88 1.86
N VAL A 21 -9.18 -2.49 1.02
CA VAL A 21 -8.95 -3.83 0.48
C VAL A 21 -7.83 -3.81 -0.56
N ILE A 22 -7.89 -2.86 -1.50
CA ILE A 22 -6.83 -2.66 -2.51
C ILE A 22 -5.50 -2.38 -1.82
N LEU A 23 -5.49 -1.47 -0.83
CA LEU A 23 -4.29 -1.19 -0.06
C LEU A 23 -3.70 -2.45 0.58
N LEU A 24 -4.51 -3.25 1.29
CA LEU A 24 -4.04 -4.45 1.96
C LEU A 24 -3.44 -5.46 0.97
N GLN A 25 -4.01 -5.59 -0.23
CA GLN A 25 -3.44 -6.45 -1.29
C GLN A 25 -2.07 -5.95 -1.73
N HIS A 26 -1.91 -4.65 -1.98
CA HIS A 26 -0.61 -4.08 -2.36
C HIS A 26 0.44 -4.22 -1.26
N VAL A 27 0.06 -3.98 -0.01
CA VAL A 27 0.92 -4.16 1.18
C VAL A 27 1.38 -5.62 1.32
N GLN A 28 0.49 -6.58 1.05
CA GLN A 28 0.81 -8.01 1.09
C GLN A 28 1.76 -8.42 -0.04
N VAL A 29 1.51 -7.98 -1.27
CA VAL A 29 2.36 -8.28 -2.44
C VAL A 29 3.78 -7.75 -2.24
N ASN A 30 3.92 -6.58 -1.60
CA ASN A 30 5.20 -5.98 -1.27
C ASN A 30 5.81 -6.52 0.04
N GLN A 31 5.16 -7.51 0.67
CA GLN A 31 5.62 -8.18 1.90
C GLN A 31 5.94 -7.21 3.06
N LEU A 32 5.28 -6.05 3.10
CA LEU A 32 5.46 -5.05 4.16
C LEU A 32 4.98 -5.56 5.51
N ILE A 33 3.96 -6.42 5.49
CA ILE A 33 3.44 -7.13 6.66
C ILE A 33 3.43 -8.64 6.43
N PRO A 34 3.63 -9.44 7.48
CA PRO A 34 3.46 -10.90 7.41
C PRO A 34 2.01 -11.28 7.06
N THR A 35 1.83 -12.42 6.39
CA THR A 35 0.52 -12.96 6.03
C THR A 35 -0.43 -13.13 7.22
N ALA A 36 0.11 -13.42 8.42
CA ALA A 36 -0.69 -13.50 9.64
C ALA A 36 -1.36 -12.17 9.99
N GLN A 37 -0.61 -11.05 9.90
CA GLN A 37 -1.14 -9.71 10.14
C GLN A 37 -2.09 -9.26 9.04
N TYR A 38 -1.81 -9.62 7.78
CA TYR A 38 -2.75 -9.38 6.68
C TYR A 38 -4.10 -10.08 6.94
N ARG A 39 -4.09 -11.36 7.35
CA ARG A 39 -5.32 -12.09 7.67
C ARG A 39 -6.08 -11.46 8.84
N GLU A 40 -5.38 -11.04 9.89
CA GLU A 40 -5.96 -10.31 11.01
C GLU A 40 -6.66 -9.02 10.53
N LEU A 41 -5.98 -8.22 9.69
CA LEU A 41 -6.54 -6.99 9.13
C LEU A 41 -7.73 -7.23 8.20
N MET A 42 -7.75 -8.34 7.45
CA MET A 42 -8.89 -8.73 6.61
C MET A 42 -10.10 -9.20 7.40
N ASP A 43 -9.89 -9.79 8.58
CA ASP A 43 -10.97 -10.26 9.46
C ASP A 43 -11.55 -9.13 10.32
N MET A 44 -10.84 -7.99 10.42
CA MET A 44 -11.28 -6.84 11.20
C MET A 44 -12.45 -6.09 10.55
N THR A 45 -13.48 -5.80 11.35
CA THR A 45 -14.60 -4.95 10.94
C THR A 45 -14.27 -3.46 11.13
N GLY A 46 -14.41 -2.69 10.06
CA GLY A 46 -14.32 -1.22 10.08
C GLY A 46 -13.09 -0.69 9.35
N LYS A 47 -13.32 -0.06 8.19
CA LYS A 47 -12.29 0.41 7.25
C LYS A 47 -11.25 1.33 7.92
N ASP A 48 -11.70 2.22 8.80
CA ASP A 48 -10.83 3.14 9.53
C ASP A 48 -9.94 2.40 10.52
N ARG A 49 -10.51 1.43 11.24
CA ARG A 49 -9.77 0.63 12.23
C ARG A 49 -8.70 -0.23 11.57
N VAL A 50 -9.02 -0.81 10.42
CA VAL A 50 -8.06 -1.58 9.60
C VAL A 50 -6.87 -0.71 9.23
N VAL A 51 -7.10 0.49 8.70
CA VAL A 51 -6.03 1.39 8.29
C VAL A 51 -5.23 1.91 9.50
N ILE A 52 -5.89 2.26 10.61
CA ILE A 52 -5.22 2.66 11.85
C ILE A 52 -4.26 1.56 12.30
N LYS A 53 -4.74 0.32 12.37
CA LYS A 53 -3.93 -0.83 12.80
C LYS A 53 -2.77 -1.10 11.85
N LEU A 54 -3.01 -1.01 10.54
CA LEU A 54 -1.96 -1.13 9.53
C LEU A 54 -0.85 -0.08 9.73
N LEU A 55 -1.22 1.19 9.91
CA LEU A 55 -0.26 2.27 10.16
C LEU A 55 0.52 2.05 11.46
N ASP A 56 -0.14 1.59 12.52
CA ASP A 56 0.52 1.28 13.79
C ASP A 56 1.52 0.12 13.65
N ILE A 57 1.19 -0.91 12.87
CA ILE A 57 2.10 -2.02 12.55
C ILE A 57 3.33 -1.51 11.79
N ILE A 58 3.13 -0.68 10.77
CA ILE A 58 4.22 -0.12 9.96
C ILE A 58 5.15 0.75 10.81
N LEU A 59 4.57 1.61 11.66
CA LEU A 59 5.31 2.45 12.59
C LEU A 59 6.08 1.61 13.62
N GLY A 60 5.47 0.54 14.14
CA GLY A 60 6.08 -0.36 15.11
C GLY A 60 7.23 -1.22 14.56
N LYS A 61 7.27 -1.48 13.24
CA LYS A 61 8.33 -2.25 12.59
C LYS A 61 9.62 -1.45 12.37
N GLY A 62 9.57 -0.12 12.42
CA GLY A 62 10.72 0.76 12.30
C GLY A 62 10.80 1.55 11.00
N GLU A 63 11.82 2.40 10.88
CA GLU A 63 11.90 3.42 9.83
C GLU A 63 12.05 2.86 8.41
N ASN A 64 12.67 1.68 8.24
CA ASN A 64 12.84 1.06 6.92
C ASN A 64 11.49 0.68 6.32
N VAL A 65 10.63 0.00 7.10
CA VAL A 65 9.29 -0.38 6.65
C VAL A 65 8.41 0.85 6.43
N CYS A 66 8.59 1.91 7.23
CA CYS A 66 7.92 3.18 6.98
C CYS A 66 8.32 3.79 5.62
N ARG A 67 9.59 3.67 5.22
CA ARG A 67 10.06 4.14 3.92
C ARG A 67 9.47 3.29 2.80
N ASP A 68 9.55 1.97 2.92
CA ASP A 68 9.02 1.05 1.91
C ASP A 68 7.50 1.22 1.73
N PHE A 69 6.78 1.49 2.82
CA PHE A 69 5.36 1.84 2.76
C PHE A 69 5.10 3.17 2.05
N LEU A 70 5.89 4.22 2.31
CA LEU A 70 5.75 5.48 1.58
C LEU A 70 6.10 5.33 0.09
N ASP A 71 7.07 4.48 -0.25
CA ASP A 71 7.40 4.17 -1.64
C ASP A 71 6.28 3.36 -2.31
N LEU A 72 5.62 2.45 -1.58
CA LEU A 72 4.39 1.77 -2.04
C LEU A 72 3.28 2.78 -2.33
N LEU A 73 3.04 3.71 -1.42
CA LEU A 73 2.08 4.79 -1.61
C LEU A 73 2.49 5.76 -2.73
N LYS A 74 3.75 5.76 -3.19
CA LYS A 74 4.16 6.53 -4.38
C LYS A 74 3.87 5.80 -5.68
N ASN A 75 3.69 4.49 -5.65
CA ASN A 75 3.43 3.71 -6.86
C ASN A 75 2.11 4.16 -7.51
N ASP A 76 2.14 4.38 -8.82
CA ASP A 76 0.98 4.84 -9.58
C ASP A 76 -0.19 3.86 -9.45
N ASP A 77 0.10 2.55 -9.36
CA ASP A 77 -0.91 1.50 -9.13
C ASP A 77 -1.70 1.71 -7.84
N VAL A 78 -1.11 2.34 -6.81
CA VAL A 78 -1.80 2.63 -5.55
C VAL A 78 -2.39 4.04 -5.58
N ASN A 79 -1.64 5.01 -6.08
CA ASN A 79 -2.05 6.41 -6.14
C ASN A 79 -3.21 6.70 -7.08
N GLU A 80 -3.44 5.88 -8.10
CA GLU A 80 -4.58 6.02 -9.01
C GLU A 80 -5.92 5.93 -8.26
N PHE A 81 -5.97 5.15 -7.17
CA PHE A 81 -7.17 4.95 -6.37
C PHE A 81 -7.43 6.05 -5.34
N TYR A 82 -6.43 6.92 -5.07
CA TYR A 82 -6.50 7.92 -4.01
C TYR A 82 -6.03 9.30 -4.51
N PRO A 83 -6.91 10.11 -5.11
CA PRO A 83 -6.52 11.39 -5.70
C PRO A 83 -5.90 12.37 -4.68
N GLU A 84 -6.45 12.46 -3.46
CA GLU A 84 -5.88 13.33 -2.43
C GLU A 84 -4.52 12.85 -1.91
N LEU A 85 -4.35 11.53 -1.79
CA LEU A 85 -3.05 10.93 -1.44
C LEU A 85 -2.01 11.26 -2.52
N ARG A 86 -2.39 11.17 -3.80
CA ARG A 86 -1.51 11.45 -4.95
C ARG A 86 -1.01 12.89 -4.95
N GLU A 87 -1.82 13.85 -4.53
CA GLU A 87 -1.36 15.24 -4.39
C GLU A 87 -0.40 15.38 -3.22
N TRP A 88 -0.74 14.80 -2.06
CA TRP A 88 0.10 14.87 -0.88
C TRP A 88 1.45 14.18 -1.06
N ILE A 89 1.50 12.98 -1.64
CA ILE A 89 2.70 12.16 -1.75
C ILE A 89 3.77 12.79 -2.66
N LYS A 90 3.36 13.66 -3.60
CA LYS A 90 4.27 14.49 -4.41
C LYS A 90 5.00 15.54 -3.57
N THR A 91 4.34 16.06 -2.53
CA THR A 91 4.96 17.03 -1.60
C THR A 91 5.92 16.36 -0.62
N VAL A 92 5.79 15.05 -0.43
CA VAL A 92 6.70 14.23 0.37
C VAL A 92 7.97 13.99 -0.45
N ASP A 93 8.92 14.91 -0.37
CA ASP A 93 10.21 14.85 -1.07
C ASP A 93 11.04 13.67 -0.51
N THR A 94 10.88 12.48 -1.10
CA THR A 94 11.83 11.38 -0.90
C THR A 94 12.93 11.57 -1.92
N LYS A 95 13.99 12.30 -1.55
CA LYS A 95 15.24 12.30 -2.30
C LYS A 95 15.83 10.89 -2.27
N GLY A 96 15.37 10.05 -3.18
CA GLY A 96 15.72 8.65 -3.30
C GLY A 96 15.30 8.13 -4.66
N LYS A 97 16.09 8.45 -5.69
CA LYS A 97 16.00 7.77 -6.98
C LYS A 97 16.12 6.26 -6.75
N ARG A 98 15.10 5.50 -7.11
CA ARG A 98 15.21 4.36 -8.04
C ARG A 98 13.83 3.87 -8.52
N ILE A 99 13.48 4.33 -9.71
CA ILE A 99 12.79 3.59 -10.78
C ILE A 99 12.84 2.06 -10.63
N VAL A 100 11.69 1.38 -10.74
CA VAL A 100 11.28 0.66 -11.97
C VAL A 100 9.81 0.25 -11.90
N HIS A 101 9.02 0.88 -12.78
CA HIS A 101 7.78 0.33 -13.33
C HIS A 101 8.01 -1.12 -13.78
N THR A 102 7.60 -2.12 -12.99
CA THR A 102 7.62 -3.54 -13.42
C THR A 102 6.40 -4.33 -12.97
N TYR A 103 5.23 -3.68 -12.82
CA TYR A 103 3.97 -4.38 -12.53
C TYR A 103 3.07 -4.60 -13.75
N ARG A 104 3.52 -4.24 -14.97
CA ARG A 104 2.74 -4.47 -16.19
C ARG A 104 3.03 -5.80 -16.91
N GLU A 105 4.12 -6.50 -16.59
CA GLU A 105 4.44 -7.78 -17.24
C GLU A 105 3.92 -9.02 -16.49
N ALA A 106 3.70 -8.92 -15.17
CA ALA A 106 3.24 -10.07 -14.37
C ALA A 106 1.72 -10.36 -14.54
N GLN A 107 0.88 -9.35 -14.77
CA GLN A 107 -0.56 -9.56 -14.93
C GLN A 107 -0.95 -10.10 -16.32
N VAL A 108 -0.18 -9.78 -17.37
CA VAL A 108 -0.47 -10.28 -18.73
C VAL A 108 -0.26 -11.79 -18.84
N THR A 109 0.66 -12.36 -18.05
CA THR A 109 0.88 -13.82 -18.01
C THR A 109 -0.29 -14.54 -17.32
N PHE A 110 -0.85 -13.97 -16.25
CA PHE A 110 -1.93 -14.63 -15.51
C PHE A 110 -3.23 -14.74 -16.32
N ILE A 111 -3.57 -13.75 -17.15
CA ILE A 111 -4.76 -13.84 -18.01
C ILE A 111 -4.53 -14.79 -19.20
N HIS A 112 -3.31 -14.86 -19.76
CA HIS A 112 -3.03 -15.77 -20.88
C HIS A 112 -3.01 -17.25 -20.48
N THR A 113 -2.55 -17.59 -19.27
CA THR A 113 -2.51 -18.99 -18.79
C THR A 113 -3.91 -19.55 -18.48
N ILE A 114 -4.85 -18.72 -18.01
CA ILE A 114 -6.23 -19.21 -17.77
C ILE A 114 -6.98 -19.47 -19.08
N SER A 115 -6.65 -18.76 -20.16
CA SER A 115 -7.33 -18.91 -21.45
C SER A 115 -6.89 -20.16 -22.25
N THR A 116 -5.72 -20.74 -21.95
CA THR A 116 -5.20 -21.92 -22.69
C THR A 116 -5.58 -23.28 -22.10
N CYS A 117 -6.18 -23.33 -20.90
CA CYS A 117 -6.70 -24.57 -20.30
C CYS A 117 -8.16 -24.91 -20.69
N GLN A 118 -8.76 -24.18 -21.64
CA GLN A 118 -10.13 -24.39 -22.14
C GLN A 118 -10.16 -24.76 -23.63
N LYS A 119 -9.21 -25.59 -24.09
CA LYS A 119 -9.31 -26.31 -25.37
C LYS A 119 -8.83 -27.75 -25.24
#